data_AF-A0AAV9ENU2-F1
#
_entry.id   AF-A0AAV9ENU2-F1
#
_cell.length_a   1.000
_cell.length_b   1.000
_cell.length_c   1.000
_cell.angle_alpha   90.00
_cell.angle_beta   90.00
_cell.angle_gamma   90.00
#
_symmetry.space_group_name_H-M   'P 1'
#
loop_
_entity.id
_entity.type
_entity.pdbx_description
1 polymer ?
#
loop_
_entity_poly.entity_id
_entity_poly.type
_entity_poly.pdbx_seq_one_letter_code
_entity_poly.pdbx_strand_id
1 'polypeptide(L)'
;MDRLRWLSAAGDLESSLSIFDQMRRLRRPCSEFYNLIMSLYVSNRMDSDAVSTFNQMVRDGAIPNSRTFTVLIDHLVAAGETVRAWEVFARLPSMRVRRTSRQYSSLASGFDSIGRFDLLRSLIAEMRHVDGLLPNRAMRDALKKMREAGFVEETEAFVGEFSPDDRIGCVDDGSSDGDDEEGVVELKRWIDPNALARALEGWEPSEISELEGARIVWTTRLVCKMLRAFKNPETAWEFFNWVAYQPGRFAHDAHTVSRMIVALARHGLAEPAAALLLKIEREEIKLPFSNVRAVEAGG
;
A
#
# COMPACT_ATOMS: atom_id res chain seq x y z
N MET A 1 -19.36 6.70 4.48
CA MET A 1 -18.21 5.81 4.79
C MET A 1 -16.94 6.62 4.98
N ASP A 2 -16.60 7.51 4.04
CA ASP A 2 -15.34 8.27 4.06
C ASP A 2 -15.22 9.21 5.26
N ARG A 3 -16.34 9.80 5.71
CA ARG A 3 -16.36 10.68 6.89
C ARG A 3 -15.93 9.96 8.18
N LEU A 4 -16.38 8.73 8.44
CA LEU A 4 -15.94 7.98 9.63
C LEU A 4 -14.48 7.54 9.52
N ARG A 5 -14.04 7.13 8.32
CA ARG A 5 -12.63 6.79 8.09
C ARG A 5 -11.71 7.99 8.34
N TRP A 6 -12.09 9.16 7.87
CA TRP A 6 -11.35 10.39 8.09
C TRP A 6 -11.31 10.78 9.58
N LEU A 7 -12.45 10.77 10.28
CA LEU A 7 -12.49 11.08 11.72
C LEU A 7 -11.71 10.08 12.57
N SER A 8 -11.81 8.80 12.25
CA SER A 8 -11.05 7.73 12.91
C SER A 8 -9.54 7.92 12.69
N ALA A 9 -9.12 8.34 11.48
CA ALA A 9 -7.73 8.67 11.20
C ALA A 9 -7.26 9.96 11.91
N ALA A 10 -8.18 10.91 12.12
CA ALA A 10 -7.92 12.14 12.89
C ALA A 10 -7.90 11.90 14.41
N GLY A 11 -8.29 10.72 14.89
CA GLY A 11 -8.33 10.38 16.31
C GLY A 11 -9.53 10.99 17.07
N ASP A 12 -10.49 11.61 16.38
CA ASP A 12 -11.66 12.22 16.99
C ASP A 12 -12.70 11.15 17.37
N LEU A 13 -12.66 10.73 18.64
CA LEU A 13 -13.55 9.71 19.20
C LEU A 13 -15.00 10.16 19.26
N GLU A 14 -15.27 11.38 19.73
CA GLU A 14 -16.62 11.87 19.96
C GLU A 14 -17.41 11.99 18.64
N SER A 15 -16.81 12.63 17.64
CA SER A 15 -17.42 12.75 16.32
C SER A 15 -17.57 11.38 15.64
N SER A 16 -16.60 10.48 15.83
CA SER A 16 -16.67 9.12 15.29
C SER A 16 -17.84 8.32 15.90
N LEU A 17 -18.05 8.43 17.22
CA LEU A 17 -19.15 7.78 17.91
C LEU A 17 -20.52 8.33 17.51
N SER A 18 -20.63 9.64 17.31
CA SER A 18 -21.86 10.28 16.82
C SER A 18 -22.28 9.72 15.46
N ILE A 19 -21.33 9.62 14.52
CA ILE A 19 -21.59 9.02 13.20
C ILE A 19 -21.89 7.52 13.33
N PHE A 20 -21.18 6.81 14.19
CA PHE A 20 -21.41 5.39 14.40
C PHE A 20 -22.83 5.11 14.92
N ASP A 21 -23.32 5.89 15.89
CA ASP A 21 -24.68 5.75 16.40
C ASP A 21 -25.75 6.05 15.34
N GLN A 22 -25.53 7.09 14.53
CA GLN A 22 -26.40 7.38 13.37
C GLN A 22 -26.44 6.19 12.40
N MET A 23 -25.29 5.61 12.07
CA MET A 23 -25.21 4.45 11.16
C MET A 23 -25.89 3.20 11.75
N ARG A 24 -25.80 3.00 13.07
CA ARG A 24 -26.48 1.89 13.78
C ARG A 24 -28.00 2.04 13.74
N ARG A 25 -28.53 3.25 13.95
CA ARG A 25 -29.98 3.53 13.86
C ARG A 25 -30.54 3.26 12.47
N LEU A 26 -29.74 3.46 11.43
CA LEU A 26 -30.10 3.14 10.04
C LEU A 26 -30.10 1.64 9.72
N ARG A 27 -29.81 0.76 10.70
CA ARG A 27 -29.79 -0.71 10.61
C ARG A 27 -28.98 -1.26 9.43
N ARG A 28 -27.84 -0.63 9.11
CA ARG A 28 -26.87 -1.15 8.12
C ARG A 28 -25.64 -1.72 8.84
N PRO A 29 -25.69 -2.96 9.36
CA PRO A 29 -24.55 -3.57 10.01
C PRO A 29 -23.41 -3.73 8.99
N CYS A 30 -22.33 -2.97 9.19
CA CYS A 30 -21.13 -3.09 8.38
C CYS A 30 -19.93 -3.29 9.29
N SER A 31 -19.26 -4.44 9.13
CA SER A 31 -18.11 -4.84 9.94
C SER A 31 -16.99 -3.78 9.93
N GLU A 32 -16.86 -3.04 8.83
CA GLU A 32 -15.86 -1.96 8.71
C GLU A 32 -16.10 -0.80 9.68
N PHE A 33 -17.35 -0.45 9.98
CA PHE A 33 -17.64 0.61 10.96
C PHE A 33 -17.25 0.18 12.38
N TYR A 34 -17.60 -1.05 12.75
CA TYR A 34 -17.20 -1.65 14.02
C TYR A 34 -15.69 -1.75 14.15
N ASN A 35 -15.00 -2.21 13.11
CA ASN A 35 -13.55 -2.31 13.09
C ASN A 35 -12.87 -0.95 13.32
N LEU A 36 -13.39 0.14 12.72
CA LEU A 36 -12.85 1.49 12.92
C LEU A 36 -13.03 1.98 14.37
N ILE A 37 -14.23 1.80 14.94
CA ILE A 37 -14.51 2.20 16.33
C ILE A 37 -13.70 1.37 17.32
N MET A 38 -13.58 0.06 17.10
CA MET A 38 -12.71 -0.80 17.90
C MET A 38 -11.26 -0.33 17.85
N SER A 39 -10.71 -0.07 16.66
CA SER A 39 -9.34 0.47 16.54
C SER A 39 -9.17 1.81 17.25
N LEU A 40 -10.19 2.68 17.21
CA LEU A 40 -10.14 3.98 17.87
C LEU A 40 -10.15 3.85 19.39
N TYR A 41 -10.99 2.97 19.95
CA TYR A 41 -10.99 2.67 21.39
C TYR A 41 -9.65 2.08 21.85
N VAL A 42 -9.09 1.14 21.08
CA VAL A 42 -7.77 0.55 21.38
C VAL A 42 -6.68 1.62 21.38
N SER A 43 -6.66 2.52 20.40
CA SER A 43 -5.70 3.63 20.34
C SER A 43 -5.83 4.60 21.54
N ASN A 44 -7.03 4.72 22.11
CA ASN A 44 -7.29 5.54 23.30
C ASN A 44 -7.15 4.75 24.62
N ARG A 45 -6.65 3.50 24.59
CA ARG A 45 -6.52 2.59 25.76
C ARG A 45 -7.86 2.31 26.47
N MET A 46 -8.95 2.31 25.73
CA MET A 46 -10.30 2.04 26.20
C MET A 46 -10.72 0.60 25.87
N ASP A 47 -10.03 -0.36 26.48
CA ASP A 47 -10.10 -1.78 26.11
C ASP A 47 -11.49 -2.39 26.39
N SER A 48 -12.12 -1.98 27.49
CA SER A 48 -13.49 -2.39 27.85
C SER A 48 -14.50 -2.01 26.76
N ASP A 49 -14.36 -0.81 26.20
CA ASP A 49 -15.26 -0.29 25.17
C ASP A 49 -15.01 -0.96 23.83
N ALA A 50 -13.76 -1.29 23.50
CA ALA A 50 -13.44 -2.10 22.31
C ALA A 50 -14.10 -3.49 22.37
N VAL A 51 -14.04 -4.16 23.53
CA VAL A 51 -14.70 -5.46 23.75
C VAL A 51 -16.22 -5.34 23.73
N SER A 52 -16.77 -4.29 24.35
CA SER A 52 -18.21 -4.00 24.29
C SER A 52 -18.68 -3.79 22.86
N THR A 53 -17.89 -3.07 22.05
CA THR A 53 -18.15 -2.82 20.63
C THR A 53 -18.11 -4.11 19.81
N PHE A 54 -17.17 -5.02 20.08
CA PHE A 54 -17.15 -6.34 19.44
C PHE A 54 -18.39 -7.17 19.78
N ASN A 55 -18.81 -7.19 21.05
CA ASN A 55 -20.03 -7.90 21.44
C ASN A 55 -21.28 -7.28 20.79
N GLN A 56 -21.30 -5.95 20.67
CA GLN A 56 -22.36 -5.23 19.99
C GLN A 56 -22.39 -5.55 18.49
N MET A 57 -21.23 -5.67 17.84
CA MET A 57 -21.12 -6.11 16.45
C MET A 57 -21.85 -7.43 16.21
N VAL A 58 -21.63 -8.41 17.09
CA VAL A 58 -22.26 -9.73 17.00
C VAL A 58 -23.77 -9.64 17.26
N ARG A 59 -24.21 -8.87 18.26
CA ARG A 59 -25.63 -8.66 18.58
C ARG A 59 -26.40 -7.98 17.45
N ASP A 60 -25.77 -7.02 16.79
CA ASP A 60 -26.35 -6.27 15.67
C ASP A 60 -26.32 -7.08 14.35
N GLY A 61 -25.78 -8.30 14.36
CA GLY A 61 -25.72 -9.21 13.21
C GLY A 61 -24.62 -8.88 12.19
N ALA A 62 -23.67 -8.01 12.55
CA ALA A 62 -22.49 -7.76 11.72
C ALA A 62 -21.50 -8.93 11.86
N ILE A 63 -21.05 -9.48 10.73
CA ILE A 63 -20.20 -10.68 10.71
C ILE A 63 -18.73 -10.28 10.95
N PRO A 64 -18.08 -10.77 12.03
CA PRO A 64 -16.65 -10.54 12.25
C PRO A 64 -15.84 -11.10 11.09
N ASN A 65 -14.90 -10.30 10.59
CA ASN A 65 -14.04 -10.68 9.46
C ASN A 65 -12.57 -10.72 9.89
N SER A 66 -11.68 -11.07 8.95
CA SER A 66 -10.24 -11.16 9.24
C SER A 66 -9.68 -9.87 9.84
N ARG A 67 -10.13 -8.70 9.37
CA ARG A 67 -9.72 -7.40 9.92
C ARG A 67 -10.19 -7.20 11.36
N THR A 68 -11.40 -7.63 11.71
CA THR A 68 -11.90 -7.58 13.10
C THR A 68 -10.97 -8.33 14.04
N PHE A 69 -10.57 -9.54 13.67
CA PHE A 69 -9.67 -10.35 14.48
C PHE A 69 -8.23 -9.82 14.48
N THR A 70 -7.78 -9.18 13.40
CA THR A 70 -6.49 -8.48 13.40
C THR A 70 -6.47 -7.36 14.44
N VAL A 71 -7.53 -6.54 14.52
CA VAL A 71 -7.62 -5.48 15.55
C VAL A 71 -7.58 -6.07 16.96
N LEU A 72 -8.28 -7.18 17.20
CA LEU A 72 -8.26 -7.87 18.49
C LEU A 72 -6.89 -8.45 18.85
N ILE A 73 -6.21 -9.10 17.89
CA ILE A 73 -4.88 -9.69 18.09
C ILE A 73 -3.85 -8.59 18.35
N ASP A 74 -3.84 -7.52 17.54
CA ASP A 74 -2.94 -6.38 17.70
C ASP A 74 -3.09 -5.76 19.09
N HIS A 75 -4.35 -5.59 19.54
CA HIS A 75 -4.66 -5.08 20.85
C HIS A 75 -4.15 -5.99 21.98
N LEU A 76 -4.44 -7.30 21.93
CA LEU A 76 -4.02 -8.25 22.96
C LEU A 76 -2.49 -8.34 23.06
N VAL A 77 -1.79 -8.32 21.93
CA VAL A 77 -0.33 -8.28 21.91
C VAL A 77 0.20 -6.98 22.54
N ALA A 78 -0.40 -5.83 22.21
CA ALA A 78 -0.01 -4.55 22.80
C ALA A 78 -0.29 -4.46 24.32
N ALA A 79 -1.30 -5.18 24.80
CA ALA A 79 -1.62 -5.32 26.22
C ALA A 79 -0.73 -6.33 26.96
N GLY A 80 0.18 -7.03 26.26
CA GLY A 80 1.04 -8.08 26.83
C GLY A 80 0.35 -9.44 26.99
N GLU A 81 -0.92 -9.56 26.57
CA GLU A 81 -1.75 -10.76 26.63
C GLU A 81 -1.52 -11.67 25.40
N THR A 82 -0.25 -11.88 25.02
CA THR A 82 0.16 -12.60 23.81
C THR A 82 -0.40 -14.04 23.76
N VAL A 83 -0.52 -14.70 24.91
CA VAL A 83 -1.11 -16.06 24.99
C VAL A 83 -2.58 -16.06 24.58
N ARG A 84 -3.36 -15.07 25.05
CA ARG A 84 -4.77 -14.91 24.66
C ARG A 84 -4.90 -14.53 23.19
N ALA A 85 -3.96 -13.71 22.69
CA ALA A 85 -3.89 -13.38 21.26
C ALA A 85 -3.70 -14.64 20.40
N TRP A 86 -2.82 -15.55 20.84
CA TRP A 86 -2.61 -16.85 20.19
C TRP A 86 -3.85 -17.74 20.22
N GLU A 87 -4.56 -17.82 21.35
CA GLU A 87 -5.81 -18.59 21.44
C GLU A 87 -6.88 -18.09 20.46
N VAL A 88 -7.05 -16.77 20.34
CA VAL A 88 -7.96 -16.17 19.35
C VAL A 88 -7.54 -16.55 17.94
N PHE A 89 -6.25 -16.44 17.64
CA PHE A 89 -5.68 -16.76 16.34
C PHE A 89 -5.85 -18.24 15.94
N ALA A 90 -5.58 -19.15 16.86
CA ALA A 90 -5.73 -20.59 16.65
C ALA A 90 -7.19 -21.00 16.36
N ARG A 91 -8.17 -20.23 16.84
CA ARG A 91 -9.60 -20.48 16.57
C ARG A 91 -10.09 -19.95 15.23
N LEU A 92 -9.34 -19.07 14.54
CA LEU A 92 -9.78 -18.46 13.27
C LEU A 92 -10.18 -19.50 12.20
N PRO A 93 -9.42 -20.58 11.96
CA PRO A 93 -9.81 -21.59 10.98
C PRO A 93 -11.14 -22.27 11.31
N SER A 94 -11.41 -22.53 12.60
CA SER A 94 -12.68 -23.12 13.05
C SER A 94 -13.89 -22.21 12.80
N MET A 95 -13.66 -20.89 12.80
CA MET A 95 -14.67 -19.88 12.47
C MET A 95 -14.74 -19.60 10.95
N ARG A 96 -14.02 -20.38 10.13
CA ARG A 96 -13.89 -20.18 8.67
C ARG A 96 -13.33 -18.80 8.30
N VAL A 97 -12.53 -18.21 9.18
CA VAL A 97 -11.85 -16.93 8.94
C VAL A 97 -10.42 -17.23 8.51
N ARG A 98 -10.04 -16.73 7.33
CA ARG A 98 -8.68 -16.88 6.82
C ARG A 98 -7.70 -16.05 7.67
N ARG A 99 -6.65 -16.71 8.14
CA ARG A 99 -5.50 -16.07 8.78
C ARG A 99 -4.72 -15.23 7.78
N THR A 100 -4.11 -14.15 8.24
CA THR A 100 -3.41 -13.17 7.37
C THR A 100 -1.97 -12.95 7.82
N SER A 101 -1.12 -12.56 6.87
CA SER A 101 0.29 -12.23 7.14
C SER A 101 0.44 -11.17 8.25
N ARG A 102 -0.47 -10.19 8.35
CA ARG A 102 -0.45 -9.20 9.43
C ARG A 102 -0.65 -9.82 10.82
N GLN A 103 -1.60 -10.74 10.97
CA GLN A 103 -1.84 -11.41 12.25
C GLN A 103 -0.64 -12.24 12.69
N TYR A 104 -0.01 -12.94 11.74
CA TYR A 104 1.26 -13.64 11.96
C TYR A 104 2.37 -12.70 12.44
N SER A 105 2.52 -11.53 11.80
CA SER A 105 3.52 -10.54 12.22
C SER A 105 3.28 -10.00 13.62
N SER A 106 2.03 -9.69 13.96
CA SER A 106 1.68 -9.16 15.28
C SER A 106 2.01 -10.19 16.37
N LEU A 107 1.62 -11.45 16.18
CA LEU A 107 1.98 -12.53 17.09
C LEU A 107 3.49 -12.77 17.16
N ALA A 108 4.20 -12.69 16.02
CA ALA A 108 5.65 -12.83 16.01
C ALA A 108 6.34 -11.76 16.85
N SER A 109 5.91 -10.50 16.74
CA SER A 109 6.41 -9.42 17.59
C SER A 109 6.05 -9.62 19.06
N GLY A 110 4.87 -10.17 19.34
CA GLY A 110 4.43 -10.51 20.70
C GLY A 110 5.21 -11.68 21.31
N PHE A 111 5.62 -12.67 20.53
CA PHE A 111 6.44 -13.79 21.01
C PHE A 111 7.90 -13.39 21.19
N ASP A 112 8.42 -12.52 20.33
CA ASP A 112 9.75 -11.92 20.46
C ASP A 112 9.87 -11.12 21.77
N SER A 113 8.87 -10.28 22.08
CA SER A 113 8.89 -9.45 23.29
C SER A 113 8.89 -10.24 24.60
N ILE A 114 8.28 -11.44 24.61
CA ILE A 114 8.27 -12.35 25.76
C ILE A 114 9.39 -13.41 25.72
N GLY A 115 10.25 -13.39 24.70
CA GLY A 115 11.35 -14.35 24.53
C GLY A 115 10.91 -15.79 24.26
N ARG A 116 9.67 -16.02 23.82
CA ARG A 116 9.11 -17.36 23.55
C ARG A 116 9.38 -17.79 22.12
N PHE A 117 10.65 -18.03 21.83
CA PHE A 117 11.14 -18.45 20.51
C PHE A 117 10.62 -19.83 20.07
N ASP A 118 10.27 -20.69 21.02
CA ASP A 118 9.60 -21.99 20.78
C ASP A 118 8.22 -21.82 20.12
N LEU A 119 7.44 -20.84 20.59
CA LEU A 119 6.14 -20.51 20.03
C LEU A 119 6.27 -19.76 18.71
N LEU A 120 7.26 -18.84 18.61
CA LEU A 120 7.56 -18.15 17.34
C LEU A 120 7.91 -19.14 16.23
N ARG A 121 8.72 -20.16 16.53
CA ARG A 121 9.05 -21.24 15.59
C ARG A 121 7.81 -22.00 15.13
N SER A 122 6.95 -22.38 16.07
CA SER A 122 5.70 -23.10 15.76
C SER A 122 4.76 -22.25 14.88
N LEU A 123 4.64 -20.96 15.20
CA LEU A 123 3.87 -19.99 14.42
C LEU A 123 4.36 -19.90 12.97
N ILE A 124 5.67 -19.88 12.77
CA ILE A 124 6.31 -19.84 11.45
C ILE A 124 6.05 -21.12 10.64
N ALA A 125 6.20 -22.29 11.28
CA ALA A 125 5.93 -23.57 10.65
C ALA A 125 4.46 -23.65 10.20
N GLU A 126 3.52 -23.22 11.05
CA GLU A 126 2.10 -23.14 10.68
C GLU A 126 1.85 -22.20 9.50
N MET A 127 2.51 -21.03 9.49
CA MET A 127 2.38 -20.04 8.42
C MET A 127 2.70 -20.65 7.05
N ARG A 128 3.75 -21.47 6.97
CA ARG A 128 4.21 -22.10 5.72
C ARG A 128 3.42 -23.36 5.38
N HIS A 129 3.36 -24.31 6.31
CA HIS A 129 2.86 -25.65 6.03
C HIS A 129 1.34 -25.73 5.99
N VAL A 130 0.66 -24.88 6.76
CA VAL A 130 -0.81 -24.89 6.85
C VAL A 130 -1.40 -23.83 5.93
N ASP A 131 -0.91 -22.59 6.03
CA ASP A 131 -1.53 -21.45 5.35
C ASP A 131 -0.84 -21.04 4.03
N GLY A 132 0.33 -21.62 3.72
CA GLY A 132 1.08 -21.36 2.49
C GLY A 132 1.58 -19.90 2.37
N LEU A 133 1.80 -19.24 3.50
CA LEU A 133 2.24 -17.85 3.57
C LEU A 133 3.75 -17.78 3.87
N LEU A 134 4.39 -16.74 3.33
CA LEU A 134 5.77 -16.41 3.65
C LEU A 134 5.82 -15.28 4.68
N PRO A 135 6.77 -15.32 5.62
CA PRO A 135 7.01 -14.23 6.56
C PRO A 135 7.22 -12.91 5.83
N ASN A 136 6.91 -11.81 6.49
CA ASN A 136 7.09 -10.49 5.90
C ASN A 136 8.23 -9.74 6.59
N ARG A 137 8.57 -8.56 6.06
CA ARG A 137 9.61 -7.69 6.60
C ARG A 137 9.47 -7.40 8.09
N ALA A 138 8.25 -7.31 8.62
CA ALA A 138 8.00 -7.01 10.02
C ALA A 138 8.42 -8.15 10.97
N MET A 139 8.62 -9.36 10.45
CA MET A 139 9.03 -10.52 11.25
C MET A 139 10.56 -10.69 11.31
N ARG A 140 11.33 -9.99 10.47
CA ARG A 140 12.79 -10.21 10.31
C ARG A 140 13.58 -10.06 11.61
N ASP A 141 13.26 -9.05 12.41
CA ASP A 141 13.99 -8.79 13.66
C ASP A 141 13.74 -9.90 14.69
N ALA A 142 12.48 -10.36 14.81
CA ALA A 142 12.10 -11.47 15.68
C ALA A 142 12.80 -12.78 15.25
N LEU A 143 12.92 -13.01 13.94
CA LEU A 143 13.59 -14.18 13.38
C LEU A 143 15.10 -14.16 13.61
N LYS A 144 15.71 -12.98 13.49
CA LYS A 144 17.14 -12.80 13.78
C LYS A 144 17.45 -13.14 15.23
N LYS A 145 16.65 -12.62 16.18
CA LYS A 145 16.81 -12.92 17.61
C LYS A 145 16.58 -14.39 17.93
N MET A 146 15.58 -15.01 17.30
CA MET A 146 15.34 -16.45 17.42
C MET A 146 16.54 -17.29 16.97
N ARG A 147 17.20 -16.88 15.88
CA ARG A 147 18.43 -17.53 15.37
C ARG A 147 19.60 -17.36 16.34
N GLU A 148 19.80 -16.15 16.85
CA GLU A 148 20.83 -15.87 17.87
C GLU A 148 20.62 -16.68 19.16
N ALA A 149 19.36 -16.99 19.49
CA ALA A 149 18.99 -17.86 20.61
C ALA A 149 19.19 -19.37 20.34
N GLY A 150 19.72 -19.76 19.17
CA GLY A 150 20.08 -21.15 18.86
C GLY A 150 18.97 -22.00 18.22
N PHE A 151 17.84 -21.39 17.84
CA PHE A 151 16.76 -22.10 17.13
C PHE A 151 17.02 -22.14 15.61
N VAL A 152 18.12 -22.78 15.21
CA VAL A 152 18.76 -22.61 13.88
C VAL A 152 18.10 -23.46 12.76
N GLU A 153 17.59 -24.66 13.04
CA GLU A 153 17.28 -25.67 12.01
C GLU A 153 16.29 -25.23 10.91
N GLU A 154 15.32 -24.36 11.22
CA GLU A 154 14.36 -23.86 10.22
C GLU A 154 14.71 -22.47 9.67
N THR A 155 15.66 -21.75 10.29
CA THR A 155 16.03 -20.37 9.91
C THR A 155 16.97 -20.28 8.71
N GLU A 156 17.76 -21.30 8.42
CA GLU A 156 18.69 -21.32 7.27
C GLU A 156 17.94 -21.40 5.93
N ALA A 157 16.91 -22.25 5.83
CA ALA A 157 15.98 -22.25 4.69
C ALA A 157 15.15 -20.94 4.60
N PHE A 158 15.04 -20.24 5.73
CA PHE A 158 14.26 -19.02 5.90
C PHE A 158 14.99 -17.79 5.39
N VAL A 159 16.25 -17.60 5.79
CA VAL A 159 17.05 -16.44 5.41
C VAL A 159 17.54 -16.59 3.98
N GLY A 160 17.74 -17.80 3.45
CA GLY A 160 18.05 -18.00 2.03
C GLY A 160 16.97 -17.45 1.09
N GLU A 161 15.69 -17.56 1.47
CA GLU A 161 14.55 -17.00 0.71
C GLU A 161 14.33 -15.49 0.98
N PHE A 162 14.93 -14.92 2.05
CA PHE A 162 14.91 -13.47 2.36
C PHE A 162 16.21 -12.73 2.03
N SER A 163 17.29 -13.46 1.75
CA SER A 163 18.43 -12.91 1.05
C SER A 163 17.85 -12.37 -0.24
N PRO A 164 18.21 -11.14 -0.65
CA PRO A 164 17.84 -10.70 -1.98
C PRO A 164 18.27 -11.85 -2.89
N ASP A 165 17.32 -12.43 -3.63
CA ASP A 165 17.67 -13.12 -4.86
C ASP A 165 18.71 -12.20 -5.50
N ASP A 166 19.91 -12.65 -5.88
CA ASP A 166 20.87 -11.77 -6.57
C ASP A 166 20.25 -11.19 -7.87
N ARG A 167 19.06 -11.67 -8.25
CA ARG A 167 18.17 -11.20 -9.31
C ARG A 167 17.28 -10.01 -8.93
N ILE A 168 17.14 -9.68 -7.64
CA ILE A 168 16.42 -8.53 -7.09
C ILE A 168 17.42 -7.74 -6.24
N GLY A 169 18.27 -6.95 -6.90
CA GLY A 169 19.20 -6.06 -6.23
C GLY A 169 18.50 -5.17 -5.20
N CYS A 170 18.92 -5.30 -3.93
CA CYS A 170 18.67 -4.26 -2.95
C CYS A 170 19.38 -3.00 -3.44
N VAL A 171 18.62 -1.94 -3.69
CA VAL A 171 19.19 -0.60 -3.89
C VAL A 171 19.68 -0.15 -2.52
N ASP A 172 20.95 -0.43 -2.24
CA ASP A 172 21.66 0.18 -1.13
C ASP A 172 22.02 1.62 -1.50
N ASP A 173 21.80 2.52 -0.56
CA ASP A 173 22.04 3.95 -0.71
C ASP A 173 23.52 4.23 -0.39
N GLY A 174 24.30 4.46 -1.44
CA GLY A 174 25.55 5.23 -1.34
C GLY A 174 26.85 4.49 -1.61
N SER A 175 27.44 4.89 -2.74
CA SER A 175 28.88 5.16 -2.95
C SER A 175 29.82 4.05 -3.47
N SER A 176 30.45 4.43 -4.58
CA SER A 176 31.78 4.09 -5.11
C SER A 176 31.96 2.87 -6.01
N ASP A 177 32.22 3.22 -7.27
CA ASP A 177 33.27 2.77 -8.19
C ASP A 177 33.46 1.29 -8.53
N GLY A 178 33.49 1.05 -9.84
CA GLY A 178 34.09 -0.15 -10.43
C GLY A 178 33.50 -0.44 -11.80
N ASP A 179 34.21 0.01 -12.84
CA ASP A 179 34.05 -0.44 -14.22
C ASP A 179 34.13 -1.97 -14.33
N ASP A 180 33.30 -2.59 -15.16
CA ASP A 180 33.77 -3.48 -16.24
C ASP A 180 32.60 -3.99 -17.10
N GLU A 181 32.94 -4.13 -18.38
CA GLU A 181 32.12 -4.40 -19.55
C GLU A 181 31.51 -5.81 -19.65
N GLU A 182 30.43 -5.83 -20.43
CA GLU A 182 29.97 -6.86 -21.37
C GLU A 182 29.71 -8.31 -20.91
N GLY A 183 28.42 -8.62 -20.86
CA GLY A 183 27.89 -9.98 -21.00
C GLY A 183 26.44 -9.93 -21.47
N VAL A 184 26.23 -10.06 -22.78
CA VAL A 184 24.93 -10.00 -23.45
C VAL A 184 23.94 -10.99 -22.84
N VAL A 185 22.91 -10.45 -22.16
CA VAL A 185 21.67 -11.17 -21.89
C VAL A 185 20.54 -10.23 -22.29
N GLU A 186 19.83 -10.57 -23.37
CA GLU A 186 18.59 -9.92 -23.77
C GLU A 186 17.49 -10.16 -22.71
N LEU A 187 17.60 -9.46 -21.59
CA LEU A 187 16.52 -9.25 -20.64
C LEU A 187 15.63 -8.15 -21.21
N LYS A 188 14.34 -8.44 -21.39
CA LYS A 188 13.30 -7.41 -21.59
C LYS A 188 13.54 -6.31 -20.57
N ARG A 189 14.06 -5.16 -21.03
CA ARG A 189 14.44 -3.99 -20.24
C ARG A 189 13.26 -3.53 -19.40
N TRP A 190 13.26 -3.85 -18.10
CA TRP A 190 12.37 -3.19 -17.16
C TRP A 190 12.81 -1.73 -17.09
N ILE A 191 11.93 -0.82 -17.49
CA ILE A 191 12.19 0.62 -17.44
C ILE A 191 12.06 1.07 -16.00
N ASP A 192 13.15 1.54 -15.39
CA ASP A 192 13.08 2.25 -14.12
C ASP A 192 12.42 3.63 -14.35
N PRO A 193 11.22 3.88 -13.80
CA PRO A 193 10.53 5.15 -14.00
C PRO A 193 11.29 6.35 -13.39
N ASN A 194 12.14 6.13 -12.39
CA ASN A 194 12.91 7.20 -11.77
C ASN A 194 14.14 7.57 -12.59
N ALA A 195 14.81 6.57 -13.19
CA ALA A 195 15.89 6.82 -14.15
C ALA A 195 15.34 7.45 -15.42
N LEU A 196 14.19 6.98 -15.93
CA LEU A 196 13.57 7.54 -17.12
C LEU A 196 13.07 8.97 -16.89
N ALA A 197 12.46 9.27 -15.74
CA ALA A 197 12.03 10.65 -15.45
C ALA A 197 13.21 11.62 -15.27
N ARG A 198 14.36 11.15 -14.77
CA ARG A 198 15.61 11.93 -14.75
C ARG A 198 16.17 12.14 -16.15
N ALA A 199 16.13 11.11 -16.99
CA ALA A 199 16.57 11.20 -18.38
C ALA A 199 15.66 12.08 -19.23
N LEU A 200 14.40 12.29 -18.82
CA LEU A 200 13.44 13.16 -19.49
C LEU A 200 13.30 14.53 -18.80
N GLU A 201 14.20 14.90 -17.88
CA GLU A 201 14.09 16.15 -17.11
C GLU A 201 14.24 17.39 -18.02
N GLY A 202 14.96 17.26 -19.14
CA GLY A 202 15.14 18.32 -20.16
C GLY A 202 14.07 18.35 -21.25
N TRP A 203 13.24 17.29 -21.36
CA TRP A 203 12.24 17.12 -22.41
C TRP A 203 12.75 17.43 -23.83
N GLU A 204 13.93 16.91 -24.17
CA GLU A 204 14.56 17.24 -25.46
C GLU A 204 13.95 16.44 -26.63
N PRO A 205 13.87 17.01 -27.85
CA PRO A 205 13.33 16.30 -29.02
C PRO A 205 14.06 14.99 -29.37
N SER A 206 15.35 14.89 -29.04
CA SER A 206 16.19 13.69 -29.14
C SER A 206 15.67 12.57 -28.24
N GLU A 207 15.41 12.88 -26.96
CA GLU A 207 14.92 11.96 -25.94
C GLU A 207 13.51 11.44 -26.29
N ILE A 208 12.65 12.33 -26.78
CA ILE A 208 11.29 11.98 -27.21
C ILE A 208 11.32 11.03 -28.41
N SER A 209 12.22 11.27 -29.38
CA SER A 209 12.37 10.41 -30.56
C SER A 209 12.84 9.00 -30.19
N GLU A 210 13.75 8.88 -29.21
CA GLU A 210 14.19 7.60 -28.67
C GLU A 210 13.07 6.89 -27.89
N LEU A 211 12.26 7.65 -27.14
CA LEU A 211 11.12 7.14 -26.38
C LEU A 211 10.02 6.59 -27.30
N GLU A 212 9.76 7.24 -28.43
CA GLU A 212 8.84 6.77 -29.48
C GLU A 212 9.39 5.52 -30.18
N GLY A 213 10.70 5.48 -30.46
CA GLY A 213 11.38 4.31 -31.01
C GLY A 213 11.34 3.09 -30.10
N ALA A 214 11.32 3.29 -28.78
CA ALA A 214 11.30 2.23 -27.77
C ALA A 214 9.95 1.47 -27.67
N ARG A 215 8.87 1.96 -28.33
CA ARG A 215 7.54 1.31 -28.39
C ARG A 215 7.04 0.81 -27.02
N ILE A 216 7.14 1.67 -26.02
CA ILE A 216 6.78 1.35 -24.64
C ILE A 216 5.26 1.23 -24.51
N VAL A 217 4.78 0.20 -23.80
CA VAL A 217 3.36 0.07 -23.45
C VAL A 217 3.05 0.90 -22.22
N TRP A 218 2.30 1.98 -22.40
CA TRP A 218 1.89 2.88 -21.32
C TRP A 218 0.72 2.32 -20.52
N THR A 219 0.88 2.25 -19.19
CA THR A 219 -0.15 1.83 -18.24
C THR A 219 -0.38 2.91 -17.20
N THR A 220 -1.58 2.99 -16.60
CA THR A 220 -1.90 3.94 -15.52
C THR A 220 -0.84 3.93 -14.41
N ARG A 221 -0.39 2.72 -14.03
CA ARG A 221 0.60 2.55 -12.96
C ARG A 221 1.97 3.11 -13.34
N LEU A 222 2.41 2.92 -14.58
CA LEU A 222 3.69 3.43 -15.08
C LEU A 222 3.65 4.95 -15.19
N VAL A 223 2.60 5.50 -15.80
CA VAL A 223 2.39 6.95 -15.92
C VAL A 223 2.35 7.61 -14.54
N CYS A 224 1.61 7.06 -13.57
CA CYS A 224 1.63 7.60 -12.21
C CYS A 224 2.97 7.47 -11.49
N LYS A 225 3.84 6.52 -11.85
CA LYS A 225 5.21 6.45 -11.33
C LYS A 225 6.09 7.53 -11.94
N MET A 226 6.03 7.70 -13.26
CA MET A 226 6.72 8.77 -14.00
C MET A 226 6.35 10.16 -13.44
N LEU A 227 5.05 10.44 -13.31
CA LEU A 227 4.54 11.70 -12.75
C LEU A 227 5.00 12.00 -11.31
N ARG A 228 5.36 10.97 -10.53
CA ARG A 228 5.93 11.16 -9.19
C ARG A 228 7.43 11.41 -9.21
N ALA A 229 8.10 10.95 -10.25
CA ALA A 229 9.54 10.98 -10.37
C ALA A 229 10.05 12.27 -11.02
N PHE A 230 9.23 12.96 -11.80
CA PHE A 230 9.54 14.29 -12.31
C PHE A 230 9.69 15.31 -11.18
N LYS A 231 10.78 16.08 -11.22
CA LYS A 231 11.03 17.20 -10.30
C LYS A 231 10.44 18.51 -10.81
N ASN A 232 10.39 18.69 -12.13
CA ASN A 232 9.82 19.86 -12.78
C ASN A 232 8.35 19.58 -13.18
N PRO A 233 7.37 20.38 -12.73
CA PRO A 233 5.97 20.23 -13.10
C PRO A 233 5.67 20.49 -14.58
N GLU A 234 6.47 21.32 -15.26
CA GLU A 234 6.28 21.63 -16.69
C GLU A 234 6.63 20.41 -17.55
N THR A 235 7.79 19.81 -17.31
CA THR A 235 8.20 18.53 -17.90
C THR A 235 7.18 17.42 -17.66
N ALA A 236 6.65 17.34 -16.43
CA ALA A 236 5.60 16.37 -16.10
C ALA A 236 4.33 16.61 -16.93
N TRP A 237 3.97 17.87 -17.15
CA TRP A 237 2.82 18.29 -17.96
C TRP A 237 3.00 17.95 -19.44
N GLU A 238 4.18 18.22 -20.00
CA GLU A 238 4.51 17.86 -21.38
C GLU A 238 4.47 16.34 -21.59
N PHE A 239 5.02 15.57 -20.65
CA PHE A 239 4.91 14.11 -20.62
C PHE A 239 3.46 13.62 -20.59
N PHE A 240 2.64 14.22 -19.74
CA PHE A 240 1.24 13.86 -19.61
C PHE A 240 0.45 14.13 -20.88
N ASN A 241 0.73 15.23 -21.57
CA ASN A 241 0.10 15.50 -22.86
C ASN A 241 0.59 14.53 -23.94
N TRP A 242 1.91 14.30 -24.01
CA TRP A 242 2.52 13.42 -25.00
C TRP A 242 2.06 11.96 -24.88
N VAL A 243 1.95 11.42 -23.67
CA VAL A 243 1.59 10.00 -23.46
C VAL A 243 0.16 9.68 -23.94
N ALA A 244 -0.73 10.68 -23.95
CA ALA A 244 -2.09 10.54 -24.47
C ALA A 244 -2.13 10.32 -26.00
N TYR A 245 -1.09 10.76 -26.72
CA TYR A 245 -1.00 10.66 -28.18
C TYR A 245 -0.25 9.43 -28.68
N GLN A 246 0.29 8.61 -27.77
CA GLN A 246 1.09 7.46 -28.14
C GLN A 246 0.25 6.35 -28.78
N PRO A 247 0.78 5.66 -29.81
CA PRO A 247 0.08 4.58 -30.50
C PRO A 247 -0.07 3.37 -29.58
N GLY A 248 -1.18 3.34 -28.80
CA GLY A 248 -1.40 2.29 -27.80
C GLY A 248 -2.73 2.36 -27.04
N ARG A 249 -3.67 3.24 -27.42
CA ARG A 249 -4.96 3.48 -26.72
C ARG A 249 -4.80 3.79 -25.22
N PHE A 250 -3.68 4.38 -24.80
CA PHE A 250 -3.57 4.84 -23.42
C PHE A 250 -4.49 6.05 -23.22
N ALA A 251 -5.41 5.94 -22.27
CA ALA A 251 -6.36 6.97 -21.91
C ALA A 251 -6.15 7.34 -20.45
N HIS A 252 -6.08 8.63 -20.17
CA HIS A 252 -5.96 9.11 -18.80
C HIS A 252 -7.23 8.78 -18.02
N ASP A 253 -7.06 8.05 -16.92
CA ASP A 253 -8.12 7.78 -15.94
C ASP A 253 -8.08 8.81 -14.79
N ALA A 254 -9.11 8.76 -13.93
CA ALA A 254 -9.22 9.63 -12.76
C ALA A 254 -7.95 9.63 -11.88
N HIS A 255 -7.21 8.51 -11.84
CA HIS A 255 -6.00 8.42 -11.03
C HIS A 255 -4.84 9.19 -11.67
N THR A 256 -4.56 9.00 -12.96
CA THR A 256 -3.50 9.74 -13.65
C THR A 256 -3.76 11.25 -13.65
N VAL A 257 -5.03 11.65 -13.83
CA VAL A 257 -5.44 13.06 -13.85
C VAL A 257 -5.35 13.69 -12.45
N SER A 258 -5.88 13.02 -11.42
CA SER A 258 -5.76 13.50 -10.03
C SER A 258 -4.30 13.65 -9.61
N ARG A 259 -3.43 12.75 -10.06
CA ARG A 259 -1.98 12.84 -9.80
C ARG A 259 -1.34 14.03 -10.49
N MET A 260 -1.71 14.31 -11.74
CA MET A 260 -1.22 15.49 -12.45
C MET A 260 -1.66 16.79 -11.75
N ILE A 261 -2.93 16.87 -11.31
CA ILE A 261 -3.43 18.04 -10.55
C ILE A 261 -2.62 18.26 -9.27
N VAL A 262 -2.33 17.19 -8.52
CA VAL A 262 -1.51 17.28 -7.31
C VAL A 262 -0.07 17.72 -7.62
N ALA A 263 0.50 17.28 -8.74
CA ALA A 263 1.83 17.71 -9.17
C ALA A 263 1.83 19.21 -9.49
N LEU A 264 0.89 19.70 -10.30
CA LEU A 264 0.78 21.12 -10.67
C LEU A 264 0.51 22.02 -9.46
N ALA A 265 -0.41 21.61 -8.56
CA ALA A 265 -0.78 22.38 -7.38
C ALA A 265 0.39 22.58 -6.40
N ARG A 266 1.28 21.58 -6.27
CA ARG A 266 2.46 21.66 -5.39
C ARG A 266 3.48 22.69 -5.84
N HIS A 267 3.54 22.97 -7.12
CA HIS A 267 4.49 23.90 -7.72
C HIS A 267 3.84 25.26 -8.08
N GLY A 268 2.60 25.52 -7.64
CA GLY A 268 1.95 26.81 -7.82
C GLY A 268 1.39 27.08 -9.22
N LEU A 269 1.35 26.07 -10.10
CA LEU A 269 0.78 26.18 -11.46
C LEU A 269 -0.75 26.01 -11.40
N ALA A 270 -1.45 27.05 -10.96
CA ALA A 270 -2.89 27.04 -10.75
C ALA A 270 -3.70 27.01 -12.07
N GLU A 271 -3.23 27.69 -13.11
CA GLU A 271 -3.94 27.80 -14.40
C GLU A 271 -4.10 26.43 -15.11
N PRO A 272 -3.04 25.62 -15.33
CA PRO A 272 -3.19 24.31 -15.97
C PRO A 272 -3.99 23.31 -15.11
N ALA A 273 -3.87 23.41 -13.78
CA ALA A 273 -4.62 22.57 -12.85
C ALA A 273 -6.13 22.88 -12.86
N ALA A 274 -6.49 24.16 -12.90
CA ALA A 274 -7.88 24.62 -12.99
C ALA A 274 -8.50 24.26 -14.34
N ALA A 275 -7.74 24.44 -15.44
CA ALA A 275 -8.17 24.03 -16.77
C ALA A 275 -8.44 22.52 -16.85
N LEU A 276 -7.59 21.69 -16.23
CA LEU A 276 -7.78 20.24 -16.19
C LEU A 276 -9.01 19.85 -15.35
N LEU A 277 -9.26 20.52 -14.22
CA LEU A 277 -10.44 20.30 -13.38
C LEU A 277 -11.75 20.63 -14.12
N LEU A 278 -11.83 21.79 -14.77
CA LEU A 278 -12.99 22.18 -15.58
C LEU A 278 -13.27 21.18 -16.70
N LYS A 279 -12.22 20.60 -17.28
CA LYS A 279 -12.31 19.60 -18.34
C LYS A 279 -12.87 18.27 -17.82
N ILE A 280 -12.46 17.84 -16.63
CA ILE A 280 -12.98 16.62 -15.98
C ILE A 280 -14.46 16.78 -15.65
N GLU A 281 -14.87 17.95 -15.14
CA GLU A 281 -16.27 18.24 -14.80
C GLU A 281 -17.17 18.24 -16.04
N ARG A 282 -16.64 18.66 -17.20
CA ARG A 282 -17.40 18.68 -18.46
C ARG A 282 -17.56 17.32 -19.12
N GLU A 283 -16.64 16.37 -18.88
CA GLU A 283 -16.57 15.10 -19.64
C GLU A 283 -16.90 13.83 -18.83
N GLU A 284 -17.34 13.95 -17.57
CA GLU A 284 -17.83 12.84 -16.71
C GLU A 284 -17.03 11.51 -16.83
N ILE A 285 -15.70 11.62 -16.88
CA ILE A 285 -14.69 10.54 -16.78
C ILE A 285 -15.00 9.29 -17.62
N LYS A 286 -14.80 9.42 -18.94
CA LYS A 286 -13.91 8.54 -19.73
C LYS A 286 -13.25 9.44 -20.77
N LEU A 287 -11.92 9.63 -20.70
CA LEU A 287 -11.19 10.51 -21.61
C LEU A 287 -10.65 9.73 -22.82
N PRO A 288 -11.26 9.77 -24.01
CA PRO A 288 -10.56 9.67 -25.27
C PRO A 288 -10.37 11.09 -25.82
N PHE A 289 -9.19 11.70 -25.63
CA PHE A 289 -8.90 13.01 -26.18
C PHE A 289 -8.28 12.92 -27.58
N SER A 290 -9.12 13.01 -28.61
CA SER A 290 -8.70 13.32 -29.98
C SER A 290 -8.65 14.82 -30.29
N ASN A 291 -8.93 15.74 -29.35
CA ASN A 291 -9.06 17.18 -29.66
C ASN A 291 -8.31 18.13 -28.69
N VAL A 292 -7.03 17.89 -28.37
CA VAL A 292 -6.14 18.96 -27.85
C VAL A 292 -5.55 19.71 -29.03
N ARG A 293 -6.36 20.57 -29.66
CA ARG A 293 -5.94 21.67 -30.53
C ARG A 293 -7.10 22.64 -30.71
N ALA A 294 -7.33 23.49 -29.70
CA ALA A 294 -8.23 24.64 -29.84
C ALA A 294 -8.08 25.69 -28.71
N VAL A 295 -6.90 25.82 -28.09
CA VAL A 295 -6.59 27.00 -27.25
C VAL A 295 -5.12 27.34 -27.51
N GLU A 296 -4.87 27.90 -28.70
CA GLU A 296 -3.72 28.75 -29.05
C GLU A 296 -3.76 29.01 -30.56
N ALA A 297 -4.64 29.92 -30.96
CA ALA A 297 -4.55 30.76 -32.16
C ALA A 297 -5.78 31.67 -32.24
N GLY A 298 -5.63 32.93 -31.83
CA GLY A 298 -6.59 33.99 -32.14
C GLY A 298 -6.91 34.91 -30.95
N GLY A 299 -6.12 35.98 -30.81
CA GLY A 299 -6.35 37.07 -29.86
C GLY A 299 -5.05 37.66 -29.35
#